data_AF-A0A2A6CXK6-F1
#
_entry.id   AF-A0A2A6CXK6-F1
#
_cell.length_a   1.000
_cell.length_b   1.000
_cell.length_c   1.000
_cell.angle_alpha   90.00
_cell.angle_beta   90.00
_cell.angle_gamma   90.00
#
_symmetry.space_group_name_H-M   'P 1'
#
loop_
_entity.id
_entity.type
_entity.pdbx_description
1 polymer ?
#
loop_
_entity_poly.entity_id
_entity_poly.type
_entity_poly.pdbx_seq_one_letter_code
_entity_poly.pdbx_strand_id
1 'polypeptide(L)' 'LIHGFDGYQTAAMREASNQGSLSASGSVIRKALKSLEAFKWVDKSEDGKGRILSKQGRKDLDRIAADLRSTAAPAEL' A
#
# COMPACT_ATOMS: atom_id res chain seq x y z
N LEU A 1 22.42 16.72 48.07
CA LEU A 1 23.28 16.16 47.02
C LEU A 1 22.39 15.36 46.07
N ILE A 2 21.79 16.00 45.07
CA ILE A 2 21.06 15.31 44.00
C ILE A 2 21.60 15.88 42.68
N HIS A 3 22.61 15.24 42.13
CA HIS A 3 22.99 15.30 40.72
C HIS A 3 22.68 13.90 40.18
N GLY A 4 22.07 13.64 39.04
CA GLY A 4 21.51 14.44 37.97
C GLY A 4 21.08 13.37 36.99
N PHE A 5 19.77 13.25 36.72
CA PHE A 5 19.25 12.30 35.75
C PHE A 5 19.66 12.79 34.36
N ASP A 6 20.63 12.10 33.78
CA ASP A 6 21.39 12.51 32.62
C ASP A 6 20.50 12.51 31.36
N GLY A 7 20.21 13.70 30.83
CA GLY A 7 19.31 13.95 29.71
C GLY A 7 19.85 13.53 28.32
N TYR A 8 20.66 12.48 28.23
CA TYR A 8 21.32 12.06 26.97
C TYR A 8 20.52 11.02 26.17
N GLN A 9 19.23 10.83 26.43
CA GLN A 9 18.39 9.87 25.68
C GLN A 9 17.34 10.49 24.76
N THR A 10 17.35 11.81 24.54
CA THR A 10 16.30 12.48 23.74
C THR A 10 16.75 12.96 22.36
N ALA A 11 18.06 13.06 22.09
CA ALA A 11 18.56 13.46 20.77
C ALA A 11 18.54 12.30 19.76
N ALA A 12 19.01 11.11 20.15
CA ALA A 12 19.09 9.95 19.27
C ALA A 12 17.71 9.44 18.80
N MET A 13 16.67 9.53 19.62
CA MET A 13 15.31 9.12 19.24
C MET A 13 14.65 10.10 18.26
N ARG A 14 15.07 11.37 18.23
CA ARG A 14 14.49 12.40 17.37
C ARG A 14 15.02 12.32 15.93
N GLU A 15 16.26 11.87 15.73
CA GLU A 15 16.85 11.63 14.41
C GLU A 15 16.18 10.43 13.68
N ALA A 16 15.76 9.40 14.41
CA ALA A 16 15.12 8.22 13.85
C ALA A 16 13.74 8.50 13.21
N SER A 17 13.06 9.56 13.65
CA SER A 17 11.79 10.01 13.05
C SER A 17 11.97 10.78 11.74
N ASN A 18 13.20 11.13 11.36
CA ASN A 18 13.51 11.88 10.13
C ASN A 18 13.85 10.99 8.93
N GLN A 19 13.60 9.68 9.02
CA GLN A 19 13.60 8.82 7.84
C GLN A 19 12.38 9.17 6.99
N GLY A 20 12.56 10.16 6.10
CA GLY A 20 11.57 10.56 5.12
C GLY A 20 11.06 9.35 4.35
N SER A 21 9.75 9.34 4.08
CA SER A 21 9.07 8.28 3.33
C SER A 21 9.88 7.88 2.08
N LEU A 22 10.33 6.63 2.04
CA LEU A 22 11.03 6.09 0.88
C LEU A 22 10.05 5.99 -0.29
N SER A 23 10.29 6.76 -1.35
CA SER A 23 9.45 6.71 -2.54
C SER A 23 9.70 5.42 -3.31
N ALA A 24 8.62 4.70 -3.61
CA ALA A 24 8.69 3.48 -4.42
C ALA A 24 9.14 3.77 -5.86
N SER A 25 9.76 2.78 -6.52
CA SER A 25 10.22 2.93 -7.91
C SER A 25 9.06 3.15 -8.87
N GLY A 26 8.95 4.36 -9.41
CA GLY A 26 7.91 4.72 -10.37
C GLY A 26 7.94 3.90 -11.67
N SER A 27 9.11 3.38 -12.08
CA SER A 27 9.23 2.55 -13.28
C SER A 27 8.51 1.20 -13.10
N VAL A 28 8.72 0.56 -11.94
CA VAL A 28 8.07 -0.71 -11.58
C VAL A 28 6.56 -0.52 -11.51
N ILE A 29 6.09 0.54 -10.84
CA ILE A 29 4.67 0.87 -10.72
C ILE A 29 4.03 1.05 -12.10
N ARG A 30 4.67 1.80 -13.00
CA ARG A 30 4.14 1.99 -14.37
C ARG A 30 4.10 0.70 -15.17
N LYS A 31 5.09 -0.18 -15.02
CA LYS A 31 5.11 -1.47 -15.72
C LYS A 31 3.97 -2.37 -15.24
N ALA A 32 3.78 -2.48 -13.93
CA ALA A 32 2.67 -3.25 -13.35
C ALA A 32 1.31 -2.71 -13.83
N LEU A 33 1.12 -1.40 -13.82
CA LEU A 33 -0.13 -0.79 -14.24
C LEU A 33 -0.40 -0.95 -15.74
N LYS A 34 0.63 -0.87 -16.60
CA LYS A 34 0.50 -1.21 -18.03
C LYS A 34 0.08 -2.67 -18.26
N SER A 35 0.59 -3.60 -17.45
CA SER A 35 0.14 -5.00 -17.51
C SER A 35 -1.33 -5.13 -17.11
N LEU A 36 -1.76 -4.45 -16.05
CA LEU A 36 -3.16 -4.47 -15.60
C LEU A 36 -4.13 -3.82 -16.60
N GLU A 37 -3.67 -2.81 -17.36
CA GLU A 37 -4.41 -2.24 -18.50
C GLU A 37 -4.60 -3.29 -19.62
N ALA A 38 -3.56 -4.10 -19.93
CA ALA A 38 -3.67 -5.17 -20.93
C ALA A 38 -4.66 -6.28 -20.52
N PHE A 39 -4.76 -6.57 -19.22
CA PHE A 39 -5.76 -7.50 -18.67
C PHE A 39 -7.17 -6.92 -18.58
N LYS A 40 -7.38 -5.65 -18.99
CA LYS A 40 -8.66 -4.93 -18.90
C LYS A 40 -9.22 -4.85 -17.48
N TRP A 41 -8.34 -4.94 -16.47
CA TRP A 41 -8.72 -4.80 -15.07
C TRP A 41 -8.72 -3.34 -14.63
N VAL A 42 -7.91 -2.52 -15.28
CA VAL A 42 -7.75 -1.10 -14.97
C VAL A 42 -7.83 -0.29 -16.26
N ASP A 43 -8.58 0.81 -16.22
CA ASP A 43 -8.73 1.75 -17.31
C ASP A 43 -8.10 3.11 -16.94
N LYS A 44 -7.74 3.89 -17.97
CA LYS A 44 -7.36 5.29 -17.77
C LYS A 44 -8.59 6.07 -17.35
N SER A 45 -8.44 6.94 -16.35
CA SER A 45 -9.50 7.88 -15.99
C SER A 45 -9.78 8.84 -17.15
N GLU A 46 -11.05 9.20 -17.36
CA GLU A 46 -11.46 10.21 -18.35
C GLU A 46 -10.78 11.56 -18.11
N ASP A 47 -10.54 11.91 -16.84
CA ASP A 47 -9.84 13.15 -16.44
C ASP A 47 -8.34 13.13 -16.77
N GLY A 48 -7.82 12.01 -17.32
CA GLY A 48 -6.40 11.78 -17.55
C GLY A 48 -5.57 11.67 -16.25
N LYS A 49 -6.19 11.87 -15.09
CA LYS A 49 -5.58 11.78 -13.77
C LYS A 49 -5.73 10.37 -13.21
N GLY A 50 -4.68 9.58 -13.41
CA GLY A 50 -4.56 8.27 -12.80
C GLY A 50 -5.35 7.17 -13.51
N ARG A 51 -5.76 6.19 -12.72
CA ARG A 51 -6.25 4.88 -13.19
C ARG A 51 -7.44 4.45 -12.34
N ILE A 52 -8.47 3.93 -13.00
CA ILE A 52 -9.72 3.51 -12.37
C ILE A 52 -9.89 2.01 -12.63
N LEU A 53 -10.45 1.30 -11.65
CA LEU A 53 -10.78 -0.11 -11.81
C LEU A 53 -11.95 -0.29 -12.79
N SER A 54 -11.78 -1.17 -13.77
CA SER A 54 -12.87 -1.51 -14.69
C SER A 54 -13.96 -2.31 -13.98
N LYS A 55 -15.15 -2.42 -14.60
CA LYS A 55 -16.23 -3.28 -14.07
C LYS A 55 -15.79 -4.75 -13.98
N GLN A 56 -15.00 -5.22 -14.95
CA GLN A 56 -14.46 -6.58 -14.98
C GLN A 56 -13.44 -6.80 -13.86
N GLY A 57 -12.50 -5.87 -13.69
CA GLY A 57 -11.49 -5.94 -12.64
C GLY A 57 -12.12 -5.97 -11.24
N ARG A 58 -13.19 -5.20 -11.02
CA ARG A 58 -13.94 -5.25 -9.75
C ARG A 58 -14.59 -6.61 -9.50
N LYS A 59 -15.31 -7.14 -10.50
CA LYS A 59 -15.96 -8.45 -10.38
C LYS A 59 -14.97 -9.59 -10.13
N ASP A 60 -13.81 -9.57 -10.79
CA ASP A 60 -12.80 -10.61 -10.62
C ASP A 60 -12.13 -10.51 -9.25
N LEU A 61 -11.82 -9.30 -8.77
CA LEU A 61 -11.31 -9.09 -7.41
C LEU A 61 -12.32 -9.50 -6.34
N ASP A 62 -13.61 -9.20 -6.53
CA ASP A 62 -14.67 -9.60 -5.61
C ASP A 62 -14.81 -11.13 -5.53
N ARG A 63 -14.70 -11.82 -6.68
CA ARG A 63 -14.69 -13.29 -6.72
C ARG A 63 -13.50 -13.86 -5.96
N ILE A 64 -12.29 -13.37 -6.23
CA ILE A 64 -11.07 -13.82 -5.55
C ILE A 64 -11.19 -13.56 -4.04
N ALA A 65 -11.71 -12.40 -3.63
CA ALA A 65 -11.94 -12.08 -2.23
C ALA A 65 -12.94 -13.04 -1.58
N ALA A 66 -14.03 -13.40 -2.27
CA ALA A 66 -15.00 -14.39 -1.79
C ALA A 66 -14.37 -15.78 -1.67
N ASP A 67 -13.59 -16.21 -2.66
CA ASP A 67 -12.90 -17.51 -2.67
C ASP A 67 -11.84 -17.59 -1.55
N LEU A 68 -11.10 -16.50 -1.32
CA LEU A 68 -10.16 -16.41 -0.19
C LEU A 68 -10.89 -16.50 1.15
N ARG A 69 -12.09 -15.92 1.26
CA ARG A 69 -12.89 -15.91 2.49
C ARG A 69 -13.58 -17.24 2.76
N SER A 70 -13.88 -18.03 1.71
CA SER A 70 -14.37 -19.40 1.84
C SER A 70 -13.24 -20.40 2.11
N THR A 71 -12.03 -20.11 1.65
CA THR A 71 -10.83 -20.94 1.87
C THR A 71 -10.15 -20.64 3.21
N ALA A 72 -10.16 -19.38 3.65
CA ALA A 72 -9.71 -19.00 4.99
C ALA A 72 -10.67 -19.62 6.01
N ALA A 73 -10.16 -20.54 6.83
CA ALA A 73 -10.90 -21.16 7.92
C ALA A 73 -11.67 -20.10 8.72
N PRO A 74 -12.90 -20.41 9.19
CA PRO A 74 -13.70 -19.45 9.93
C PRO A 74 -12.87 -18.95 11.12
N ALA A 75 -12.58 -17.65 11.12
CA ALA A 75 -12.07 -16.97 12.29
C ALA A 75 -13.22 -16.98 13.31
N GLU A 76 -13.28 -18.06 14.10
CA GLU A 76 -14.12 -18.18 15.28
C GLU A 76 -13.89 -16.93 16.15
N LEU A 77 -14.99 -16.25 16.47
CA LEU A 77 -15.08 -15.02 17.27
C LEU A 77 -15.01 -15.33 18.77
#